data_AF-A0A530LN20-F1
#
_entry.id   AF-A0A530LN20-F1
#
_cell.length_a   1.000
_cell.length_b   1.000
_cell.length_c   1.000
_cell.angle_alpha   90.00
_cell.angle_beta   90.00
_cell.angle_gamma   90.00
#
_symmetry.space_group_name_H-M   'P 1'
#
loop_
_entity.id
_entity.type
_entity.pdbx_description
1 polymer ?
#
loop_
_entity_poly.entity_id
_entity_poly.type
_entity_poly.pdbx_seq_one_letter_code
_entity_poly.pdbx_strand_id
1 'polypeptide(L)'
;MQVTETLNSGLKREIKITVPAGDMEAKLMARLSDARNKVRINGFRPGKVPVQHLRKVYGKSFMAEVVNEILNDSTRSIITGRGEKAAMQPEV
;
A
#
# COMPACT_ATOMS: atom_id res chain seq x y z
N MET A 1 11.71 -4.04 -0.25
CA MET A 1 11.65 -2.85 0.64
C MET A 1 13.03 -2.59 1.22
N GLN A 2 13.45 -1.33 1.31
CA GLN A 2 14.69 -0.92 1.97
C GLN A 2 14.33 -0.02 3.17
N VAL A 3 14.96 -0.29 4.32
CA VAL A 3 14.72 0.44 5.57
C VAL A 3 16.05 1.01 6.05
N THR A 4 16.10 2.32 6.24
CA THR A 4 17.29 3.04 6.69
C THR A 4 16.93 3.93 7.88
N GLU A 5 17.69 3.85 8.97
CA GLU A 5 17.52 4.72 10.13
C GLU A 5 18.34 5.99 9.94
N THR A 6 17.71 7.16 9.96
CA THR A 6 18.34 8.45 9.70
C THR A 6 18.72 9.19 10.96
N LEU A 7 17.86 9.15 11.98
CA LEU A 7 18.09 9.84 13.25
C LEU A 7 17.95 8.87 14.42
N ASN A 8 18.95 8.90 15.31
CA ASN A 8 18.94 8.22 16.59
C ASN A 8 19.43 9.21 17.66
N SER A 9 18.50 10.00 18.21
CA SER A 9 18.80 11.00 19.24
C SER A 9 17.86 10.81 20.42
N GLY A 10 18.40 10.30 21.53
CA GLY A 10 17.63 9.92 22.71
C GLY A 10 16.60 8.83 22.39
N LEU A 11 15.32 9.13 22.62
CA LEU A 11 14.20 8.24 22.30
C LEU A 11 13.62 8.49 20.90
N LYS A 12 14.10 9.51 20.19
CA LYS A 12 13.62 9.82 18.84
C LYS A 12 14.32 8.91 17.84
N ARG A 13 13.51 8.23 17.03
CA ARG A 13 13.95 7.39 15.92
C ARG A 13 13.26 7.87 14.66
N GLU A 14 14.02 8.09 13.60
CA GLU A 14 13.50 8.40 12.28
C GLU A 14 13.89 7.27 11.32
N ILE A 15 12.89 6.71 10.64
CA ILE A 15 13.04 5.55 9.77
C ILE A 15 12.58 5.94 8.37
N LYS A 16 13.52 5.95 7.43
CA LYS A 16 13.24 6.14 6.02
C LYS A 16 12.97 4.79 5.36
N ILE A 17 11.82 4.69 4.71
CA ILE A 17 11.34 3.49 4.03
C ILE A 17 11.29 3.75 2.53
N THR A 18 11.95 2.90 1.76
CA THR A 18 11.85 2.91 0.30
C THR A 18 11.05 1.69 -0.15
N VAL A 19 9.87 1.94 -0.71
CA VAL A 19 9.00 0.92 -1.29
C VAL A 19 9.27 0.83 -2.80
N PRO A 20 9.65 -0.34 -3.34
CA PRO A 20 9.81 -0.53 -4.77
C PRO A 20 8.50 -0.33 -5.53
N ALA A 21 8.57 0.29 -6.71
CA ALA A 21 7.40 0.49 -7.57
C ALA A 21 6.76 -0.84 -8.01
N GLY A 22 7.56 -1.90 -8.20
CA GLY A 22 7.07 -3.23 -8.58
C GLY A 22 6.15 -3.85 -7.53
N ASP A 23 6.44 -3.67 -6.23
CA ASP A 23 5.61 -4.17 -5.14
C ASP A 23 4.24 -3.47 -5.12
N MET A 24 4.24 -2.16 -5.42
CA MET A 24 3.00 -1.38 -5.53
C MET A 24 2.15 -1.81 -6.72
N GLU A 25 2.77 -2.01 -7.89
CA GLU A 25 2.04 -2.44 -9.08
C GLU A 25 1.46 -3.85 -8.91
N ALA A 26 2.20 -4.77 -8.27
CA ALA A 26 1.70 -6.11 -7.97
C ALA A 26 0.46 -6.07 -7.06
N LYS A 27 0.49 -5.29 -5.96
CA LYS A 27 -0.67 -5.09 -5.08
C LYS A 27 -1.86 -4.47 -5.81
N LEU A 28 -1.61 -3.46 -6.66
CA LEU A 28 -2.65 -2.83 -7.47
C LEU A 28 -3.29 -3.82 -8.45
N MET A 29 -2.49 -4.66 -9.13
CA MET A 29 -3.00 -5.67 -10.05
C MET A 29 -3.87 -6.71 -9.34
N ALA A 30 -3.46 -7.16 -8.15
CA ALA A 30 -4.27 -8.06 -7.32
C ALA A 30 -5.62 -7.44 -6.96
N ARG A 31 -5.63 -6.19 -6.48
CA ARG A 31 -6.86 -5.45 -6.16
C ARG A 31 -7.76 -5.25 -7.38
N LEU A 32 -7.18 -4.92 -8.55
CA LEU A 32 -7.94 -4.78 -9.79
C LEU A 32 -8.57 -6.12 -10.23
N SER A 33 -7.88 -7.24 -10.02
CA SER A 33 -8.41 -8.58 -10.29
C SER A 33 -9.60 -8.91 -9.38
N ASP A 34 -9.50 -8.61 -8.09
CA ASP A 34 -10.60 -8.83 -7.14
C ASP A 34 -11.80 -7.92 -7.42
N ALA A 35 -11.52 -6.65 -7.76
CA ALA A 35 -12.53 -5.67 -8.11
C ALA A 35 -13.30 -6.06 -9.37
N ARG A 36 -12.65 -6.71 -10.35
CA ARG A 36 -13.30 -7.15 -11.60
C ARG A 36 -14.57 -7.96 -11.35
N ASN A 37 -14.58 -8.80 -10.32
CA ASN A 37 -15.71 -9.67 -10.00
C ASN A 37 -16.80 -8.95 -9.18
N LYS A 38 -16.43 -7.91 -8.42
CA LYS A 38 -17.33 -7.19 -7.50
C LYS A 38 -17.99 -5.97 -8.14
N VAL A 39 -17.30 -5.31 -9.08
CA VAL A 39 -17.74 -4.04 -9.65
C VAL A 39 -18.70 -4.28 -10.82
N ARG A 40 -19.83 -3.57 -10.78
CA ARG A 40 -20.77 -3.46 -11.90
C ARG A 40 -20.52 -2.15 -12.65
N ILE A 41 -20.07 -2.24 -13.89
CA ILE A 41 -19.90 -1.09 -14.78
C ILE A 41 -20.91 -1.18 -15.90
N ASN A 42 -21.67 -0.10 -16.11
CA ASN A 42 -22.64 -0.01 -17.18
C ASN A 42 -21.96 -0.23 -18.55
N GLY A 43 -22.55 -1.08 -19.39
CA GLY A 43 -21.99 -1.47 -20.68
C GLY A 43 -21.12 -2.74 -20.65
N PHE A 44 -20.77 -3.27 -19.48
CA PHE A 44 -20.03 -4.53 -19.35
C PHE A 44 -20.82 -5.57 -18.56
N ARG A 45 -20.76 -6.82 -19.04
CA ARG A 45 -21.26 -7.95 -18.25
C ARG A 45 -20.43 -8.08 -16.96
N PRO A 46 -21.05 -8.26 -15.78
CA PRO A 46 -20.32 -8.42 -14.52
C PRO A 46 -19.19 -9.46 -14.63
N GLY A 47 -18.00 -9.13 -14.12
CA GLY A 47 -16.81 -9.99 -14.23
C GLY A 47 -16.08 -9.94 -15.59
N LYS A 48 -16.63 -9.29 -16.62
CA LYS A 48 -16.02 -9.23 -17.97
C LYS A 48 -15.55 -7.82 -18.36
N VAL A 49 -15.24 -6.98 -17.37
CA VAL A 49 -14.61 -5.67 -17.61
C VAL A 49 -13.12 -5.83 -17.89
N PRO A 50 -12.55 -5.18 -18.93
CA PRO A 50 -11.12 -5.14 -19.16
C PRO A 50 -10.37 -4.39 -18.04
N VAL A 51 -9.18 -4.89 -17.68
CA VAL A 51 -8.32 -4.30 -16.64
C VAL A 51 -7.92 -2.86 -16.96
N GLN A 52 -7.72 -2.53 -18.25
CA GLN A 52 -7.39 -1.16 -18.67
C GLN A 52 -8.52 -0.17 -18.36
N HIS A 53 -9.79 -0.58 -18.52
CA HIS A 53 -10.93 0.28 -18.20
C HIS A 53 -11.11 0.42 -16.68
N LEU A 54 -10.95 -0.68 -15.93
CA LEU A 54 -10.94 -0.65 -14.46
C LEU A 54 -9.84 0.27 -13.92
N ARG A 55 -8.63 0.22 -14.50
CA ARG A 55 -7.51 1.08 -14.12
C ARG A 55 -7.82 2.56 -14.38
N LYS A 56 -8.53 2.89 -15.45
CA LYS A 56 -8.93 4.29 -15.73
C LYS A 56 -9.94 4.82 -14.71
N VAL A 57 -10.92 4.01 -14.32
CA VAL A 57 -12.00 4.44 -13.43
C VAL A 57 -11.58 4.38 -11.95
N TYR A 58 -10.98 3.26 -11.53
CA TYR A 58 -10.69 2.99 -10.12
C TYR A 58 -9.20 3.01 -9.77
N GLY A 59 -8.30 3.13 -10.75
CA GLY A 59 -6.86 3.02 -10.51
C GLY A 59 -6.32 4.04 -9.50
N LYS A 60 -6.83 5.29 -9.52
CA LYS A 60 -6.41 6.31 -8.55
C LYS A 60 -6.87 5.99 -7.13
N SER A 61 -8.12 5.55 -6.96
CA SER A 61 -8.67 5.18 -5.64
C SER A 61 -7.93 3.98 -5.06
N PHE A 62 -7.79 2.92 -5.85
CA PHE A 62 -7.09 1.72 -5.39
C PHE A 62 -5.62 1.97 -5.14
N MET A 63 -4.96 2.86 -5.88
CA MET A 63 -3.57 3.22 -5.57
C MET A 63 -3.48 3.95 -4.22
N ALA A 64 -4.38 4.89 -3.92
CA ALA A 64 -4.40 5.57 -2.63
C ALA A 64 -4.64 4.59 -1.46
N GLU A 65 -5.56 3.64 -1.64
CA GLU A 65 -5.79 2.57 -0.66
C GLU A 65 -4.56 1.68 -0.47
N VAL A 66 -3.91 1.26 -1.57
CA VAL A 66 -2.70 0.42 -1.51
C VAL A 66 -1.55 1.17 -0.81
N VAL A 67 -1.40 2.47 -1.05
CA VAL A 67 -0.40 3.29 -0.33
C VAL A 67 -0.70 3.30 1.16
N ASN A 68 -1.94 3.57 1.57
CA ASN A 68 -2.33 3.58 2.98
C ASN A 68 -2.13 2.21 3.66
N GLU A 69 -2.47 1.12 2.96
CA GLU A 69 -2.25 -0.24 3.43
C GLU A 69 -0.75 -0.52 3.61
N ILE A 70 0.09 -0.16 2.64
CA ILE A 70 1.54 -0.30 2.75
C ILE A 70 2.11 0.53 3.92
N LEU A 71 1.65 1.77 4.11
CA LEU A 71 2.13 2.61 5.22
C LEU A 71 1.82 1.97 6.57
N ASN A 72 0.59 1.49 6.76
CA ASN A 72 0.18 0.83 8.00
C ASN A 72 0.93 -0.49 8.23
N ASP A 73 1.02 -1.33 7.19
CA ASP A 73 1.70 -2.63 7.26
C ASP A 73 3.21 -2.48 7.48
N SER A 74 3.85 -1.57 6.75
CA SER A 74 5.30 -1.34 6.83
C SER A 74 5.70 -0.81 8.20
N THR A 75 4.96 0.16 8.73
CA THR A 75 5.20 0.70 10.07
C THR A 75 5.13 -0.40 11.12
N ARG A 76 4.06 -1.21 11.10
CA ARG A 76 3.86 -2.28 12.08
C ARG A 76 4.90 -3.40 11.96
N SER A 77 5.21 -3.83 10.73
CA SER A 77 6.18 -4.91 10.48
C SER A 77 7.60 -4.51 10.84
N ILE A 78 8.01 -3.26 10.60
CA ILE A 78 9.35 -2.76 10.96
C ILE A 78 9.52 -2.69 12.47
N ILE A 79 8.55 -2.10 13.18
CA ILE A 79 8.58 -1.98 14.65
C ILE A 79 8.67 -3.38 15.27
N THR A 80 7.83 -4.31 14.80
CA THR A 80 7.83 -5.70 15.29
C THR A 80 9.12 -6.44 14.95
N GLY A 81 9.63 -6.30 13.72
CA GLY A 81 10.83 -6.97 13.25
C GLY A 81 12.11 -6.49 13.95
N ARG A 82 12.14 -5.23 14.38
CA ARG A 82 13.23 -4.67 15.20
C ARG A 82 13.06 -4.92 16.70
N GLY A 83 11.92 -5.46 17.14
CA GLY A 83 11.58 -5.63 18.54
C GLY A 83 11.39 -4.31 19.30
N GLU A 84 11.18 -3.21 18.57
CA GLU A 84 10.98 -1.89 19.14
C GLU A 84 9.51 -1.73 19.58
N LYS A 85 9.26 -0.89 20.59
CA LYS A 85 7.91 -0.52 21.00
C LYS A 85 7.76 0.98 20.84
N ALA A 86 6.90 1.39 19.91
CA ALA A 86 6.58 2.79 19.74
C ALA A 86 5.79 3.29 20.97
N ALA A 87 6.23 4.40 21.55
CA ALA A 87 5.54 5.04 22.68
C ALA A 87 4.29 5.80 22.23
N MET A 88 4.25 6.25 20.97
CA MET A 88 3.16 7.00 20.35
C MET A 88 2.90 6.47 18.94
N GLN A 89 1.77 6.85 18.33
CA GLN A 89 1.53 6.58 16.92
C GLN A 89 2.60 7.30 16.09
N PRO A 90 3.32 6.59 15.21
CA PRO A 90 4.32 7.22 14.35
C PRO A 90 3.66 8.24 13.42
N GLU A 91 4.30 9.40 13.29
CA GLU A 91 3.95 10.37 12.25
C GLU A 91 4.58 9.91 10.92
N VAL A 92 3.79 9.97 9.83
CA VAL A 92 4.13 9.44 8.49
C VAL A 92 4.15 10.57 7.48
#